data_AF-A0A6F8ZMH8-F1
#
_entry.id   AF-A0A6F8ZMH8-F1
#
_cell.length_a   1.000
_cell.length_b   1.000
_cell.length_c   1.000
_cell.angle_alpha   90.00
_cell.angle_beta   90.00
_cell.angle_gamma   90.00
#
_symmetry.space_group_name_H-M   'P 1'
#
loop_
_entity.id
_entity.type
_entity.pdbx_description
1 polymer ?
#
loop_
_entity_poly.entity_id
_entity_poly.type
_entity_poly.pdbx_seq_one_letter_code
_entity_poly.pdbx_strand_id
1 'polypeptide(L)'
;KLCEEVAGLRGSLEFSQSENLTLLGENKALTAKVKTLDSNMDCLLSENRVMRESLLDIQTRSMHFDLGATRPKVPDLSLQNLIKSRGRELKGSKFGLNDQFPREINERRKKLYPVQRQQRERGKRAFLIVDILFIDGQLF
;
A
#
# COMPACT_ATOMS: atom_id res chain seq x y z
N LYS A 1 16.04 -36.27 58.48
CA LYS A 1 14.67 -35.94 58.01
C LYS A 1 14.54 -34.45 57.69
N LEU A 2 14.17 -33.56 58.61
CA LEU A 2 14.02 -32.11 58.32
C LEU A 2 15.28 -31.45 57.72
N CYS A 3 16.47 -31.72 58.27
CA CYS A 3 17.71 -31.13 57.73
C CYS A 3 18.06 -31.62 56.31
N GLU A 4 17.67 -32.85 55.96
CA GLU A 4 17.92 -33.41 54.61
C GLU A 4 16.94 -32.82 53.59
N GLU A 5 15.67 -32.64 53.98
CA GLU A 5 14.65 -31.97 53.15
C GLU A 5 15.02 -30.51 52.87
N VAL A 6 15.50 -29.79 53.89
CA VAL A 6 15.98 -28.40 53.75
C VAL A 6 17.22 -28.34 52.85
N ALA A 7 18.13 -29.31 52.95
CA ALA A 7 19.29 -29.39 52.05
C ALA A 7 18.90 -29.67 50.59
N GLY A 8 17.93 -30.55 50.36
CA GLY A 8 17.39 -30.85 49.03
C GLY A 8 16.71 -29.64 48.40
N LEU A 9 15.85 -28.95 49.14
CA LEU A 9 15.18 -27.74 48.68
C LEU A 9 16.17 -26.63 48.33
N ARG A 10 17.24 -26.48 49.12
CA ARG A 10 18.30 -25.51 48.83
C ARG A 10 19.00 -25.82 47.49
N GLY A 11 19.35 -27.08 47.24
CA GLY A 11 19.96 -27.48 45.97
C GLY A 11 19.05 -27.25 44.76
N SER A 12 17.76 -27.55 44.87
CA SER A 12 16.79 -27.26 43.79
C SER A 12 16.63 -25.75 43.54
N LEU A 13 16.63 -24.95 44.61
CA LEU A 13 16.57 -23.49 44.49
C LEU A 13 17.82 -22.93 43.80
N GLU A 14 19.01 -23.37 44.20
CA GLU A 14 20.29 -22.95 43.60
C GLU A 14 20.35 -23.32 42.10
N PHE A 15 19.86 -24.52 41.75
CA PHE A 15 19.78 -24.96 40.35
C PHE A 15 18.83 -24.07 39.54
N SER A 16 17.61 -23.83 40.04
CA SER A 16 16.65 -22.96 39.36
C SER A 16 17.16 -21.52 39.24
N GLN A 17 17.88 -21.02 40.24
CA GLN A 17 18.51 -19.69 40.18
C GLN A 17 19.58 -19.62 39.09
N SER A 18 20.40 -20.66 38.94
CA SER A 18 21.41 -20.74 37.87
C SER A 18 20.80 -20.78 36.46
N GLU A 19 19.72 -21.56 36.29
CA GLU A 19 18.97 -21.63 35.04
C GLU A 19 18.34 -20.26 34.69
N ASN A 20 17.71 -19.60 35.66
CA ASN A 20 17.14 -18.27 35.48
C ASN A 20 18.18 -17.21 35.07
N LEU A 21 19.40 -17.28 35.61
CA LEU A 21 20.49 -16.38 35.21
C LEU A 21 20.91 -16.61 33.76
N THR A 22 20.95 -17.86 33.31
CA THR A 22 21.28 -18.23 31.93
C THR A 22 20.20 -17.73 30.96
N LEU A 23 18.93 -18.02 31.25
CA LEU A 23 17.79 -17.56 30.47
C LEU A 23 17.72 -16.02 30.39
N LEU A 24 18.07 -15.32 31.47
CA LEU A 24 18.16 -13.86 31.45
C LEU A 24 19.27 -13.36 30.51
N GLY A 25 20.41 -14.04 30.49
CA GLY A 25 21.50 -13.75 29.55
C GLY A 25 21.08 -13.93 28.10
N GLU A 26 20.42 -15.04 27.78
CA GLU A 26 19.90 -15.33 26.45
C GLU A 26 18.83 -14.32 26.01
N ASN A 27 17.89 -13.99 26.90
CA ASN A 27 16.87 -12.98 26.61
C ASN A 27 17.46 -11.60 26.33
N LYS A 28 18.52 -11.21 27.06
CA LYS A 28 19.27 -9.96 26.76
C LYS A 28 19.92 -10.03 25.37
N ALA A 29 20.52 -11.15 25.01
CA ALA A 29 21.14 -11.33 23.71
C ALA A 29 20.10 -11.31 22.56
N LEU A 30 18.95 -11.96 22.74
CA LEU A 30 17.84 -11.93 21.79
C LEU A 30 17.29 -10.51 21.63
N THR A 31 17.11 -9.79 22.73
CA THR A 31 16.67 -8.39 22.70
C THR A 31 17.63 -7.50 21.91
N ALA A 32 18.94 -7.72 22.05
CA ALA A 32 19.94 -6.99 21.26
C ALA A 32 19.81 -7.29 19.76
N LYS A 33 19.63 -8.57 19.38
CA LYS A 33 19.41 -8.96 17.97
C LYS A 33 18.16 -8.33 17.37
N VAL A 34 17.05 -8.32 18.11
CA VAL A 34 15.80 -7.68 17.67
C VAL A 34 16.03 -6.19 17.41
N LYS A 35 16.68 -5.47 18.33
CA LYS A 35 17.02 -4.05 18.14
C LYS A 35 17.88 -3.80 16.89
N THR A 36 18.84 -4.68 16.62
CA THR A 36 19.65 -4.59 15.40
C THR A 36 18.79 -4.79 14.14
N LEU A 37 17.89 -5.77 14.15
CA LEU A 37 16.98 -6.03 13.04
C LEU A 37 16.02 -4.85 12.80
N ASP A 38 15.48 -4.25 13.85
CA ASP A 38 14.63 -3.06 13.76
C ASP A 38 15.40 -1.90 13.11
N SER A 39 16.63 -1.65 13.55
CA SER A 39 17.50 -0.61 12.98
C SER A 39 17.80 -0.86 11.49
N ASN A 40 18.03 -2.12 11.11
CA ASN A 40 18.25 -2.50 9.71
C ASN A 40 16.98 -2.28 8.88
N MET A 41 15.81 -2.60 9.42
CA MET A 41 14.52 -2.39 8.75
C MET A 41 14.26 -0.90 8.52
N ASP A 42 14.52 -0.04 9.51
CA ASP A 42 14.40 1.41 9.37
C ASP A 42 15.34 1.95 8.27
N CYS A 43 16.57 1.42 8.21
CA CYS A 43 17.53 1.77 7.17
C CYS A 43 17.00 1.37 5.77
N LEU A 44 16.53 0.13 5.61
CA LEU A 44 15.96 -0.36 4.35
C LEU A 44 14.70 0.42 3.92
N LEU A 45 13.86 0.84 4.87
CA LEU A 45 12.69 1.68 4.58
C LEU A 45 13.11 3.06 4.05
N SER A 46 14.16 3.64 4.63
CA SER A 46 14.73 4.91 4.17
C SER A 46 15.36 4.77 2.78
N GLU A 47 16.09 3.70 2.51
CA GLU A 47 16.68 3.43 1.19
C GLU A 47 15.59 3.21 0.13
N ASN A 48 14.54 2.45 0.45
CA ASN A 48 13.38 2.28 -0.42
C ASN A 48 12.65 3.59 -0.72
N ARG A 49 12.63 4.54 0.22
CA ARG A 49 12.11 5.89 -0.04
C ARG A 49 12.98 6.62 -1.06
N VAL A 50 14.30 6.63 -0.87
CA VAL A 50 15.25 7.28 -1.80
C VAL A 50 15.19 6.65 -3.19
N MET A 51 15.10 5.32 -3.29
CA MET A 51 14.93 4.62 -4.56
C MET A 51 13.64 5.01 -5.28
N ARG A 52 12.53 5.17 -4.56
CA ARG A 52 11.27 5.64 -5.15
C ARG A 52 11.40 7.08 -5.66
N GLU A 53 12.07 7.94 -4.91
CA GLU A 53 12.33 9.33 -5.31
C GLU A 53 13.22 9.42 -6.55
N SER A 54 14.28 8.60 -6.65
CA SER A 54 15.15 8.56 -7.83
C SER A 54 14.47 7.99 -9.07
N LEU A 55 13.65 6.94 -8.91
CA LEU A 55 12.82 6.40 -10.00
C LEU A 55 11.84 7.44 -10.55
N LEU A 56 11.22 8.24 -9.67
CA LEU A 56 10.34 9.34 -10.07
C LEU A 56 11.09 10.44 -10.84
N ASP A 57 12.28 10.82 -10.39
CA ASP A 57 13.12 11.81 -11.08
C ASP A 57 13.54 11.31 -12.47
N ILE A 58 14.02 10.06 -12.58
CA ILE A 58 14.37 9.43 -13.86
C ILE A 58 13.15 9.41 -14.79
N GLN A 59 12.00 8.93 -14.31
CA GLN A 59 10.78 8.88 -15.12
C GLN A 59 10.36 10.28 -15.59
N THR A 60 10.45 11.29 -14.72
CA THR A 60 10.12 12.69 -15.07
C THR A 60 11.06 13.25 -16.14
N ARG A 61 12.37 12.98 -16.05
CA ARG A 61 13.36 13.38 -17.05
C ARG A 61 13.17 12.65 -18.38
N SER A 62 12.89 11.35 -18.35
CA SER A 62 12.57 10.57 -19.56
C SER A 62 11.30 11.07 -20.24
N MET A 63 10.27 11.48 -19.49
CA MET A 63 9.06 12.08 -20.05
C MET A 63 9.30 13.44 -20.74
N HIS A 64 10.40 14.14 -20.45
CA HIS A 64 10.76 15.38 -21.15
C HIS A 64 11.40 15.13 -22.52
N PHE A 65 11.84 13.90 -22.82
CA PHE A 65 12.44 13.55 -24.11
C PHE A 65 11.41 13.05 -25.13
N ASP A 66 10.27 12.54 -24.67
CA ASP A 66 9.16 12.11 -25.53
C ASP A 66 8.16 13.25 -25.79
N LEU A 67 8.58 14.25 -26.57
CA LEU A 67 7.68 15.20 -27.23
C LEU A 67 6.91 14.49 -28.37
N GLY A 68 6.01 13.58 -27.99
CA GLY A 68 5.27 12.74 -28.94
C GLY A 68 4.20 11.88 -28.28
N ALA A 69 3.09 12.49 -27.88
CA ALA A 69 1.78 11.84 -27.74
C ALA A 69 1.69 10.55 -26.89
N THR A 70 1.94 10.61 -25.57
CA THR A 70 1.25 9.71 -24.62
C THR A 70 0.94 10.44 -23.31
N ARG A 71 -0.30 10.30 -22.82
CA ARG A 71 -0.71 10.85 -21.52
C ARG A 71 0.12 10.22 -20.39
N PRO A 72 0.52 10.99 -19.36
CA PRO A 72 1.34 10.48 -18.26
C PRO A 72 0.61 9.35 -17.52
N LYS A 73 1.35 8.27 -17.20
CA LYS A 73 0.89 7.18 -16.34
C LYS A 73 0.88 7.64 -14.87
N VAL A 74 -0.20 7.34 -14.16
CA VAL A 74 -0.55 7.95 -12.85
C VAL A 74 0.28 7.32 -11.70
N PRO A 75 0.59 8.07 -10.61
CA PRO A 75 1.53 7.67 -9.54
C PRO A 75 0.88 6.79 -8.46
N ASP A 76 1.65 6.50 -7.40
CA ASP A 76 1.26 5.86 -6.14
C ASP A 76 -0.17 6.19 -5.66
N LEU A 77 -0.87 5.22 -5.07
CA LEU A 77 -2.30 5.26 -4.73
C LEU A 77 -2.67 6.48 -3.86
N SER A 78 -1.73 6.93 -3.01
CA SER A 78 -1.86 8.08 -2.13
C SER A 78 -1.96 9.42 -2.89
N LEU A 79 -1.07 9.61 -3.87
CA LEU A 79 -1.03 10.79 -4.74
C LEU A 79 -2.22 10.81 -5.71
N GLN A 80 -2.65 9.63 -6.20
CA GLN A 80 -3.85 9.52 -7.03
C GLN A 80 -5.08 10.10 -6.34
N ASN A 81 -5.31 9.76 -5.07
CA ASN A 81 -6.48 10.24 -4.32
C ASN A 81 -6.42 11.76 -4.08
N LEU A 82 -5.24 12.31 -3.82
CA LEU A 82 -5.05 13.75 -3.65
C LEU A 82 -5.25 14.52 -4.96
N ILE A 83 -4.74 14.00 -6.08
CA ILE A 83 -4.94 14.61 -7.41
C ILE A 83 -6.43 14.59 -7.79
N LYS A 84 -7.14 13.49 -7.50
CA LYS A 84 -8.59 13.39 -7.75
C LYS A 84 -9.39 14.39 -6.91
N SER A 85 -9.03 14.62 -5.65
CA SER A 85 -9.75 15.57 -4.78
C SER A 85 -9.62 17.02 -5.26
N ARG A 86 -8.47 17.39 -5.86
CA ARG A 86 -8.21 18.71 -6.46
C ARG A 86 -8.66 18.85 -7.92
N GLY A 87 -9.22 17.82 -8.53
CA GLY A 87 -9.66 17.86 -9.94
C GLY A 87 -10.69 18.96 -10.25
N ARG A 88 -11.42 19.45 -9.25
CA ARG A 88 -12.36 20.59 -9.40
C ARG A 88 -11.67 21.91 -9.74
N GLU A 89 -10.40 22.06 -9.39
CA GLU A 89 -9.58 23.24 -9.68
C GLU A 89 -9.20 23.33 -11.17
N LEU A 90 -9.35 22.24 -11.93
CA LEU A 90 -9.10 22.20 -13.37
C LEU A 90 -10.27 22.75 -14.21
N LYS A 91 -11.31 23.29 -13.57
CA LYS A 91 -12.48 23.86 -14.26
C LYS A 91 -12.06 25.08 -15.09
N GLY A 92 -12.13 24.97 -16.41
CA GLY A 92 -11.70 26.00 -17.37
C GLY A 92 -10.34 25.73 -18.03
N SER A 93 -9.63 24.69 -17.58
CA SER A 93 -8.40 24.23 -18.22
C SER A 93 -8.70 23.30 -19.41
N LYS A 94 -7.75 23.21 -20.36
CA LYS A 94 -7.80 22.25 -21.48
C LYS A 94 -7.51 20.81 -21.03
N PHE A 95 -7.07 20.61 -19.79
CA PHE A 95 -6.68 19.31 -19.25
C PHE A 95 -7.82 18.67 -18.47
N GLY A 96 -7.95 17.34 -18.60
CA GLY A 96 -8.94 16.54 -17.87
C GLY A 96 -8.28 15.33 -17.23
N LEU A 97 -8.65 15.05 -15.98
CA LEU A 97 -8.24 13.84 -15.26
C LEU A 97 -9.16 12.68 -15.68
N ASN A 98 -8.56 11.57 -16.09
CA ASN A 98 -9.28 10.34 -16.37
C ASN A 98 -8.61 9.19 -15.63
N ASP A 99 -9.40 8.29 -15.06
CA ASP A 99 -8.89 7.10 -14.41
C ASP A 99 -8.24 6.17 -15.45
N GLN A 100 -7.03 5.69 -15.14
CA GLN A 100 -6.35 4.68 -15.94
C GLN A 100 -6.72 3.30 -15.40
N PHE A 101 -7.57 2.57 -16.13
CA PHE A 101 -7.86 1.18 -15.85
C PHE A 101 -7.02 0.25 -16.74
N PRO A 102 -6.76 -1.01 -16.30
CA PRO A 102 -6.25 -2.08 -17.15
C PRO A 102 -7.03 -2.22 -18.47
N ARG A 103 -6.37 -2.77 -19.50
CA ARG A 103 -6.93 -2.84 -20.87
C ARG A 103 -8.28 -3.57 -20.89
N GLU A 104 -8.40 -4.62 -20.11
CA GLU A 104 -9.56 -5.52 -20.01
C GLU A 104 -10.81 -4.78 -19.48
N ILE A 105 -10.61 -3.82 -18.58
CA ILE A 105 -11.67 -2.98 -18.02
C ILE A 105 -12.11 -1.95 -19.07
N ASN A 106 -11.15 -1.33 -19.76
CA ASN A 106 -11.46 -0.34 -20.80
C ASN A 106 -12.24 -0.95 -21.97
N GLU A 107 -11.91 -2.17 -22.37
CA GLU A 107 -12.63 -2.88 -23.43
C GLU A 107 -14.07 -3.21 -23.04
N ARG A 108 -14.30 -3.65 -21.80
CA ARG A 108 -15.66 -3.84 -21.26
C ARG A 108 -16.46 -2.54 -21.25
N ARG A 109 -15.87 -1.45 -20.76
CA ARG A 109 -16.52 -0.12 -20.77
C ARG A 109 -16.88 0.36 -22.17
N LYS A 110 -16.01 0.12 -23.17
CA LYS A 110 -16.29 0.48 -24.57
C LYS A 110 -17.58 -0.16 -25.08
N LYS A 111 -17.86 -1.41 -24.69
CA LYS A 111 -19.11 -2.12 -25.04
C LYS A 111 -20.34 -1.55 -24.32
N LEU A 112 -20.16 -0.97 -23.13
CA LEU A 112 -21.26 -0.43 -22.32
C LEU A 112 -21.61 1.02 -22.64
N TYR A 113 -20.71 1.82 -23.23
CA TYR A 113 -20.99 3.22 -23.58
C TYR A 113 -22.21 3.41 -24.50
N PRO A 114 -22.44 2.60 -25.55
CA PRO A 114 -23.64 2.72 -26.39
C PRO A 114 -24.93 2.55 -25.58
N VAL A 115 -24.97 1.50 -24.74
CA VAL A 115 -26.13 1.23 -23.88
C VAL A 115 -26.35 2.37 -22.88
N GLN A 116 -25.29 2.81 -22.21
CA GLN A 116 -25.35 3.93 -21.27
C GLN A 116 -25.90 5.20 -21.93
N ARG A 117 -25.42 5.53 -23.14
CA ARG A 117 -25.88 6.71 -23.89
C ARG A 117 -27.37 6.61 -24.22
N GLN A 118 -27.80 5.46 -24.74
CA GLN A 118 -29.20 5.21 -25.09
C GLN A 118 -30.13 5.36 -23.88
N GLN A 119 -29.73 4.88 -22.70
CA GLN A 119 -30.56 4.99 -21.50
C GLN A 119 -30.62 6.43 -20.96
N ARG A 120 -29.52 7.19 -21.08
CA ARG A 120 -29.51 8.63 -20.74
C ARG A 120 -30.39 9.45 -21.67
N GLU A 121 -30.38 9.14 -22.96
CA GLU A 121 -31.28 9.77 -23.95
C GLU A 121 -32.76 9.50 -23.62
N ARG A 122 -33.07 8.34 -23.04
CA ARG A 122 -34.40 7.98 -22.53
C ARG A 122 -34.74 8.62 -21.17
N GLY A 123 -33.89 9.50 -20.64
CA GLY A 123 -34.09 10.17 -19.36
C GLY A 123 -33.80 9.30 -18.12
N LYS A 124 -33.26 8.08 -18.29
CA LYS A 124 -32.91 7.19 -17.18
C LYS A 124 -31.56 7.52 -16.58
N ARG A 125 -31.40 7.26 -15.29
CA ARG A 125 -30.13 7.49 -14.57
C ARG A 125 -29.16 6.34 -14.81
N ALA A 126 -28.37 6.43 -15.89
CA ALA A 126 -27.36 5.44 -16.21
C ALA A 126 -25.93 5.89 -15.87
N PHE A 127 -25.22 5.13 -15.02
CA PHE A 127 -23.84 5.41 -14.62
C PHE A 127 -22.99 4.13 -14.59
N LEU A 128 -21.69 4.28 -14.86
CA LEU A 128 -20.71 3.19 -14.88
C LEU A 128 -19.85 3.30 -13.62
N ILE A 129 -19.70 2.19 -12.89
CA ILE A 129 -18.70 2.04 -11.83
C ILE A 129 -17.71 0.97 -12.30
N VAL A 130 -16.45 1.35 -12.47
CA VAL A 130 -15.38 0.49 -13.02
C VAL A 130 -15.77 -0.06 -14.40
N ASP A 131 -16.31 -1.28 -14.49
CA ASP A 131 -16.80 -1.97 -15.69
C ASP A 131 -18.27 -2.39 -15.60
N ILE A 132 -19.01 -1.90 -14.59
CA ILE A 132 -20.37 -2.31 -14.29
C ILE A 132 -21.34 -1.15 -14.58
N LEU A 133 -22.39 -1.41 -15.37
CA LEU A 133 -23.41 -0.43 -15.72
C LEU A 133 -24.62 -0.54 -14.78
N PHE A 134 -25.00 0.58 -14.18
CA PHE A 134 -26.23 0.70 -13.39
C PHE A 134 -27.22 1.61 -14.12
N ILE A 135 -28.48 1.22 -14.15
CA ILE A 135 -29.62 1.98 -14.72
C ILE A 135 -30.68 2.12 -13.63
N ASP A 136 -31.01 3.35 -13.27
CA ASP A 136 -31.98 3.67 -12.21
C ASP A 136 -31.68 2.96 -10.87
N GLY A 137 -30.39 2.70 -10.62
CA GLY A 137 -29.91 1.99 -9.43
C GLY A 137 -29.91 0.46 -9.53
N GLN A 138 -30.38 -0.11 -10.63
CA GLN A 138 -30.33 -1.56 -10.90
C GLN A 138 -29.17 -1.92 -11.82
N LEU A 139 -28.59 -3.10 -11.60
CA LEU A 139 -27.56 -3.67 -12.48
C LEU A 139 -28.16 -3.96 -13.86
N PHE A 140 -27.50 -3.49 -14.92
CA PHE A 140 -27.86 -3.81 -16.32
C PHE A 140 -27.36 -5.20 -16.72
#